data_AF-A0A926CBP7-F1
#
_entry.id   AF-A0A926CBP7-F1
#
_cell.length_a   1.000
_cell.length_b   1.000
_cell.length_c   1.000
_cell.angle_alpha   90.00
_cell.angle_beta   90.00
_cell.angle_gamma   90.00
#
_symmetry.space_group_name_H-M   'P 1'
#
loop_
_entity.id
_entity.type
_entity.pdbx_description
1 polymer ?
#
loop_
_entity_poly.entity_id
_entity_poly.type
_entity_poly.pdbx_seq_one_letter_code
_entity_poly.pdbx_strand_id
1 'polypeptide(L)' 'MSRSAHEYLQHILDETRYLAKVSAGLDQSTFLADETLKRAVARSIEIIGEAVKPQLHTAVLEIIDREFPSS' A
#
# COMPACT_ATOMS: atom_id res chain seq x y z
N MET A 1 -1.30 6.61 -18.36
CA MET A 1 -2.67 6.47 -17.82
C MET A 1 -2.61 6.83 -16.36
N SER A 2 -3.35 7.86 -15.94
CA SER A 2 -3.50 8.20 -14.52
C SER A 2 -4.40 7.14 -13.88
N ARG A 3 -3.88 6.34 -12.94
CA ARG A 3 -4.71 5.42 -12.17
C ARG A 3 -5.60 6.24 -11.24
N SER A 4 -6.87 5.85 -11.15
CA SER A 4 -7.79 6.55 -10.24
C SER A 4 -7.41 6.29 -8.78
N ALA A 5 -7.73 7.22 -7.88
CA ALA A 5 -7.54 7.00 -6.43
C ALA A 5 -8.21 5.69 -5.95
N HIS A 6 -9.33 5.31 -6.58
CA HIS A 6 -10.03 4.06 -6.31
C HIS A 6 -9.18 2.82 -6.63
N GLU A 7 -8.48 2.78 -7.77
CA GLU A 7 -7.61 1.65 -8.12
C GLU A 7 -6.47 1.48 -7.11
N TYR A 8 -5.87 2.58 -6.63
CA TYR A 8 -4.84 2.51 -5.61
C TYR A 8 -5.36 2.00 -4.27
N LEU A 9 -6.53 2.48 -3.83
CA LEU A 9 -7.18 1.97 -2.61
C LEU A 9 -7.53 0.49 -2.74
N GLN A 10 -7.93 0.04 -3.93
CA GLN A 10 -8.20 -1.37 -4.20
C GLN A 10 -6.93 -2.22 -4.10
N HIS A 11 -5.81 -1.76 -4.67
CA HIS A 11 -4.52 -2.42 -4.51
C HIS A 11 -4.11 -2.53 -3.03
N ILE A 12 -4.23 -1.45 -2.26
CA ILE A 12 -3.93 -1.47 -0.82
C ILE A 12 -4.81 -2.48 -0.08
N LEU A 13 -6.11 -2.51 -0.39
CA LEU A 13 -7.06 -3.44 0.23
C LEU A 13 -6.73 -4.89 -0.09
N ASP A 14 -6.39 -5.20 -1.33
CA ASP A 14 -6.09 -6.57 -1.76
C ASP A 14 -4.78 -7.07 -1.13
N GLU A 15 -3.73 -6.24 -1.09
CA GLU A 15 -2.47 -6.59 -0.43
C GLU A 15 -2.66 -6.74 1.09
N THR A 16 -3.46 -5.88 1.72
CA THR A 16 -3.76 -5.99 3.16
C THR A 16 -4.54 -7.27 3.48
N ARG A 17 -5.49 -7.67 2.62
CA ARG A 17 -6.21 -8.94 2.74
C ARG A 17 -5.29 -10.14 2.58
N TYR A 18 -4.36 -10.08 1.63
CA TYR A 18 -3.35 -11.12 1.45
C TYR A 18 -2.49 -11.24 2.71
N LEU A 19 -1.94 -10.14 3.21
CA LEU A 19 -1.12 -10.11 4.43
C LEU A 19 -1.87 -10.70 5.63
N ALA A 20 -3.11 -10.28 5.87
CA ALA A 20 -3.93 -10.80 6.95
C ALA A 20 -4.19 -12.31 6.83
N LYS A 21 -4.41 -12.81 5.60
CA LYS A 21 -4.62 -14.22 5.32
C LYS A 21 -3.36 -15.04 5.60
N VAL A 22 -2.18 -14.59 5.15
CA VAL A 22 -0.95 -15.36 5.29
C VAL A 22 -0.32 -15.25 6.67
N SER A 23 -0.60 -14.17 7.42
CA SER A 23 -0.13 -14.03 8.80
C SER A 23 -1.00 -14.77 9.82
N ALA A 24 -2.21 -15.21 9.42
CA ALA A 24 -3.14 -15.88 10.33
C ALA A 24 -2.58 -17.24 10.80
N GLY A 25 -2.25 -17.33 12.09
CA GLY A 25 -1.68 -18.54 12.68
C GLY A 25 -0.22 -18.81 12.29
N LEU A 26 0.45 -17.85 11.66
CA LEU A 26 1.85 -17.97 11.26
C LEU A 26 2.76 -17.64 12.44
N ASP A 27 3.60 -18.59 12.83
CA ASP A 27 4.65 -18.33 13.81
C ASP A 27 5.94 -17.81 13.14
N GLN A 28 6.79 -17.17 13.95
CA GLN A 28 8.01 -16.54 13.48
C GLN A 28 9.00 -17.54 12.84
N SER A 29 9.12 -18.76 13.37
CA SER A 29 10.08 -19.74 12.86
C SER A 29 9.67 -20.25 11.49
N THR A 30 8.38 -20.52 11.30
CA THR A 30 7.79 -20.92 10.01
C THR A 30 7.94 -19.81 8.98
N PHE A 31 7.69 -18.55 9.37
CA PHE A 31 7.89 -17.41 8.47
C PHE A 31 9.35 -17.25 8.04
N LEU A 32 10.29 -17.34 8.98
CA LEU A 32 11.71 -17.13 8.69
C LEU A 32 12.31 -18.25 7.82
N ALA A 33 11.78 -19.47 7.91
CA ALA A 33 12.20 -20.61 7.11
C ALA A 33 11.67 -20.58 5.67
N ASP A 34 10.59 -19.84 5.38
CA ASP A 34 9.98 -19.79 4.05
C ASP A 34 10.44 -18.54 3.25
N GLU A 35 11.41 -18.74 2.37
CA GLU A 35 11.95 -17.72 1.47
C GLU A 35 10.95 -17.19 0.43
N THR A 36 9.93 -17.95 0.09
CA THR A 36 8.90 -17.53 -0.87
C THR A 36 7.91 -16.62 -0.16
N LEU A 37 7.46 -17.01 1.03
CA LEU A 37 6.55 -16.22 1.85
C LEU A 37 7.16 -14.88 2.24
N LYS A 38 8.45 -14.85 2.63
CA LYS A 38 9.16 -13.59 2.91
C LYS A 38 9.14 -12.63 1.73
N ARG A 39 9.42 -13.11 0.53
CA ARG A 39 9.40 -12.29 -0.70
C ARG A 39 7.99 -11.80 -1.03
N ALA A 40 6.99 -12.66 -0.84
CA ALA A 40 5.60 -12.28 -1.10
C ALA A 40 5.12 -11.19 -0.13
N VAL A 41 5.40 -11.32 1.17
CA VAL A 41 5.10 -10.29 2.18
C VAL A 41 5.82 -8.97 1.88
N ALA A 42 7.12 -9.02 1.54
CA ALA A 42 7.88 -7.83 1.18
C ALA A 42 7.27 -7.12 -0.04
N ARG A 43 6.91 -7.87 -1.08
CA ARG A 43 6.28 -7.34 -2.29
C ARG A 43 4.92 -6.70 -2.02
N SER A 44 4.09 -7.31 -1.17
CA SER A 44 2.81 -6.70 -0.76
C SER A 44 3.00 -5.35 -0.08
N ILE A 45 4.01 -5.23 0.79
CA ILE A 45 4.35 -3.95 1.44
C ILE A 45 4.84 -2.91 0.43
N GLU A 46 5.66 -3.31 -0.54
CA GLU A 46 6.10 -2.42 -1.62
C GLU A 46 4.93 -1.89 -2.44
N ILE A 47 3.99 -2.75 -2.84
CA ILE A 47 2.79 -2.37 -3.60
C ILE A 47 1.93 -1.39 -2.81
N ILE A 48 1.73 -1.63 -1.51
CA ILE A 48 1.03 -0.69 -0.62
C ILE A 48 1.76 0.67 -0.61
N GLY A 49 3.08 0.67 -0.46
CA GLY A 49 3.89 1.90 -0.45
C GLY A 49 3.85 2.66 -1.78
N GLU A 50 3.89 1.97 -2.91
CA GLU A 50 3.73 2.57 -4.23
C GLU A 50 2.33 3.14 -4.44
N ALA A 51 1.30 2.48 -3.91
CA ALA A 51 -0.06 2.96 -3.99
C ALA A 51 -0.23 4.26 -3.20
N VAL A 52 0.28 4.36 -1.97
CA VAL A 52 0.10 5.52 -1.08
C VAL A 52 0.76 6.81 -1.60
N LYS A 53 1.94 6.72 -2.23
CA LYS A 53 2.74 7.88 -2.69
C LYS A 53 1.93 8.88 -3.56
N PRO A 54 1.25 8.45 -4.64
CA PRO A 54 0.40 9.33 -5.45
C PRO A 54 -0.71 10.00 -4.65
N GLN A 55 -1.39 9.29 -3.73
CA GLN A 55 -2.48 9.89 -2.95
C GLN A 55 -1.96 10.98 -2.02
N LEU A 56 -0.81 10.77 -1.37
CA LEU A 56 -0.23 11.76 -0.47
C LEU A 56 0.16 13.03 -1.22
N HIS A 57 0.76 12.88 -2.41
CA HIS A 57 1.14 14.01 -3.25
C HIS A 57 -0.08 14.82 -3.71
N THR A 58 -1.13 14.14 -4.21
CA THR A 58 -2.38 14.81 -4.60
C THR A 58 -3.04 15.51 -3.42
N ALA A 59 -3.15 14.86 -2.26
CA ALA A 59 -3.74 15.47 -1.07
C ALA A 59 -2.95 16.70 -0.59
N VAL A 60 -1.62 16.66 -0.65
CA VAL A 60 -0.77 17.81 -0.31
C VAL A 60 -1.02 18.98 -1.26
N LEU A 61 -1.12 18.73 -2.57
CA LEU A 61 -1.42 19.78 -3.55
C LEU A 61 -2.82 20.38 -3.35
N GLU A 62 -3.83 19.54 -3.08
CA GLU A 62 -5.20 19.99 -2.78
C GLU A 62 -5.25 20.84 -1.49
N ILE A 63 -4.49 20.45 -0.45
CA ILE A 63 -4.37 21.25 0.77
C ILE A 63 -3.70 22.59 0.47
N ILE A 64 -2.59 22.60 -0.29
CA ILE A 64 -1.90 23.85 -0.64
C ILE A 64 -2.83 24.78 -1.43
N ASP A 65 -3.56 24.26 -2.43
CA ASP A 65 -4.48 25.05 -3.25
C ASP A 65 -5.66 25.60 -2.43
N ARG A 66 -6.18 24.80 -1.49
CA ARG A 66 -7.28 25.22 -0.60
C ARG A 66 -6.85 26.30 0.39
N GLU A 67 -5.66 26.18 0.99
CA GLU A 67 -5.18 27.09 2.04
C GLU A 67 -4.46 28.33 1.48
N PHE A 68 -3.90 28.23 0.28
CA PHE A 68 -3.17 29.30 -0.42
C PHE A 68 -3.66 29.48 -1.87
N PRO A 69 -4.94 29.84 -2.09
CA PRO A 69 -5.47 30.02 -3.42
C PRO A 69 -4.72 31.14 -4.15
N SER A 70 -4.23 30.85 -5.36
CA SER A 70 -3.63 31.86 -6.21
C SER A 70 -4.70 32.90 -6.55
N SER A 71 -4.38 34.18 -6.27
CA SER A 71 -5.28 35.33 -6.48
C SER A 71 -5.69 35.52 -7.93
#